data_AF-A0A7S0T982-F1
#
_entry.id   AF-A0A7S0T982-F1
#
_cell.length_a   1.000
_cell.length_b   1.000
_cell.length_c   1.000
_cell.angle_alpha   90.00
_cell.angle_beta   90.00
_cell.angle_gamma   90.00
#
_symmetry.space_group_name_H-M   'P 1'
#
loop_
_entity.id
_entity.type
_entity.pdbx_description
1 polymer ?
#
loop_
_entity_poly.entity_id
_entity_poly.type
_entity_poly.pdbx_seq_one_letter_code
_entity_poly.pdbx_strand_id
1 'polypeptide(L)'
;VEILEKKPTYLFRFLFPWGMMIQYYEVPPKLVPFMEMGMTEEEKEKLSILLEGFSNAEKATARWLSSDDQEFKNERLKLIAIVPEGPWVVRNLVTGRPALIGKRLDVSYKYIPRKSNSIECLQICDLDISSGTAIAKKTVNVTRRYMSSLLAVDIGFTIEGQTPEELPEEMMGSIRMHQVDPTQAPSI
;
A
#
# COMPACT_ATOMS: atom_id res chain seq x y z
N VAL A 1 -11.13 -10.33 -14.11
CA VAL A 1 -12.09 -9.50 -13.36
C VAL A 1 -12.86 -10.36 -12.36
N GLU A 2 -13.38 -11.53 -12.77
CA GLU A 2 -14.20 -12.43 -11.92
C GLU A 2 -13.52 -13.03 -10.65
N ILE A 3 -12.18 -13.10 -10.58
CA ILE A 3 -11.47 -13.59 -9.37
C ILE A 3 -11.32 -12.47 -8.32
N LEU A 4 -11.13 -11.22 -8.78
CA LEU A 4 -10.99 -10.04 -7.91
C LEU A 4 -12.31 -9.64 -7.25
N GLU A 5 -13.42 -10.12 -7.80
CA GLU A 5 -14.78 -9.93 -7.29
C GLU A 5 -15.15 -10.90 -6.17
N LYS A 6 -14.36 -11.95 -5.93
CA LYS A 6 -14.70 -13.07 -5.04
C LYS A 6 -14.02 -13.05 -3.67
N LYS A 7 -13.08 -12.14 -3.41
CA LYS A 7 -12.40 -12.05 -2.11
C LYS A 7 -12.14 -10.62 -1.65
N PRO A 8 -12.24 -10.34 -0.35
CA PRO A 8 -11.79 -9.07 0.23
C PRO A 8 -10.35 -8.77 -0.15
N THR A 9 -10.06 -7.57 -0.67
CA THR A 9 -8.78 -7.28 -1.32
C THR A 9 -8.26 -5.86 -0.99
N TYR A 10 -6.96 -5.76 -0.71
CA TYR A 10 -6.19 -4.51 -0.74
C TYR A 10 -5.80 -4.17 -2.18
N LEU A 11 -6.12 -2.96 -2.62
CA LEU A 11 -5.67 -2.42 -3.91
C LEU A 11 -4.67 -1.29 -3.65
N PHE A 12 -3.39 -1.51 -3.95
CA PHE A 12 -2.40 -0.43 -4.03
C PHE A 12 -2.31 0.04 -5.47
N ARG A 13 -2.73 1.28 -5.74
CA ARG A 13 -2.72 1.89 -7.07
C ARG A 13 -1.71 3.01 -7.11
N PHE A 14 -0.65 2.84 -7.87
CA PHE A 14 0.30 3.91 -8.15
C PHE A 14 -0.21 4.69 -9.36
N LEU A 15 -0.58 5.95 -9.12
CA LEU A 15 -1.10 6.85 -10.14
C LEU A 15 0.06 7.65 -10.71
N PHE A 16 0.50 7.31 -11.91
CA PHE A 16 1.53 8.04 -12.63
C PHE A 16 0.90 9.03 -13.61
N PRO A 17 1.61 10.12 -13.98
CA PRO A 17 1.13 11.03 -15.04
C PRO A 17 0.89 10.37 -16.40
N TRP A 18 1.39 9.15 -16.62
CA TRP A 18 1.37 8.44 -17.90
C TRP A 18 0.71 7.06 -17.83
N GLY A 19 0.09 6.70 -16.71
CA GLY A 19 -0.36 5.33 -16.51
C GLY A 19 -0.71 5.02 -15.06
N MET A 20 -1.19 3.80 -14.83
CA MET A 20 -1.46 3.30 -13.50
C MET A 20 -0.87 1.90 -13.34
N MET A 21 -0.24 1.65 -12.21
CA MET A 21 0.14 0.31 -11.78
C MET A 21 -0.75 -0.10 -10.62
N ILE A 22 -1.39 -1.27 -10.72
CA ILE A 22 -2.31 -1.78 -9.72
C ILE A 22 -1.75 -3.08 -9.15
N GLN A 23 -1.76 -3.19 -7.83
CA GLN A 23 -1.41 -4.41 -7.11
C GLN A 23 -2.61 -4.85 -6.25
N TYR A 24 -2.95 -6.12 -6.36
CA TYR A 24 -4.07 -6.75 -5.64
C TYR A 24 -3.50 -7.73 -4.62
N TYR A 25 -3.86 -7.55 -3.35
CA TYR A 25 -3.48 -8.46 -2.28
C TYR A 25 -4.74 -8.92 -1.55
N GLU A 26 -4.92 -10.23 -1.44
CA GLU A 26 -6.03 -10.81 -0.67
C GLU A 26 -5.93 -10.40 0.81
N VAL A 27 -7.05 -9.99 1.40
CA VAL A 27 -7.14 -9.71 2.82
C VAL A 27 -7.35 -11.03 3.56
N PRO A 28 -6.50 -11.39 4.54
CA PRO A 28 -6.72 -12.57 5.36
C PRO A 28 -8.13 -12.57 5.98
N PRO A 29 -8.86 -13.70 5.99
CA PRO A 29 -10.26 -13.74 6.46
C PRO A 29 -10.49 -13.14 7.86
N LYS A 30 -9.53 -13.30 8.77
CA LYS A 30 -9.58 -12.70 10.12
C LYS A 30 -9.45 -11.18 10.15
N LEU A 31 -8.90 -10.57 9.10
CA LEU A 31 -8.76 -9.12 8.97
C LEU A 31 -9.96 -8.46 8.28
N VAL A 32 -10.82 -9.24 7.62
CA VAL A 32 -12.00 -8.74 6.89
C VAL A 32 -12.97 -7.93 7.77
N PRO A 33 -13.30 -8.33 9.01
CA PRO A 33 -14.19 -7.55 9.87
C PRO A 33 -13.68 -6.14 10.18
N PHE A 34 -12.37 -5.91 10.06
CA PHE A 34 -11.74 -4.62 10.35
C PHE A 34 -11.70 -3.67 9.17
N MET A 35 -12.10 -4.11 7.97
CA MET A 35 -12.07 -3.27 6.76
C MET A 35 -13.15 -2.20 6.72
N GLU A 36 -14.22 -2.33 7.51
CA GLU A 36 -15.26 -1.32 7.60
C GLU A 36 -14.72 -0.07 8.32
N MET A 37 -14.97 1.10 7.72
CA MET A 37 -14.45 2.38 8.19
C MET A 37 -15.30 2.96 9.32
N GLY A 38 -14.63 3.48 10.36
CA GLY A 38 -15.25 4.36 11.36
C GLY A 38 -15.72 3.62 12.60
N MET A 39 -14.78 3.33 13.52
CA MET A 39 -15.11 2.78 14.83
C MET A 39 -15.54 3.87 15.82
N THR A 40 -16.67 3.65 16.46
CA THR A 40 -17.07 4.35 17.70
C THR A 40 -16.08 4.08 18.82
N GLU A 41 -16.05 4.93 19.86
CA GLU A 41 -15.19 4.71 21.03
C GLU A 41 -15.45 3.36 21.72
N GLU A 42 -16.70 2.89 21.74
CA GLU A 42 -17.06 1.58 22.28
C GLU A 42 -16.50 0.42 21.43
N GLU A 43 -16.46 0.60 20.10
CA GLU A 43 -15.84 -0.37 19.18
C GLU A 43 -14.32 -0.37 19.30
N LYS A 44 -13.68 0.77 19.58
CA LYS A 44 -12.24 0.85 19.86
C LYS A 44 -11.87 0.10 21.15
N GLU A 45 -12.72 0.13 22.16
CA GLU A 45 -12.50 -0.64 23.39
C GLU A 45 -12.64 -2.15 23.11
N LYS A 46 -13.69 -2.54 22.37
CA LYS A 46 -13.86 -3.93 21.90
C LYS A 46 -12.75 -4.39 20.97
N LEU A 47 -12.13 -3.49 20.18
CA LEU A 47 -11.04 -3.81 19.27
C LEU A 47 -9.87 -4.47 20.00
N SER A 48 -9.52 -3.98 21.19
CA SER A 48 -8.43 -4.58 21.99
C SER A 48 -8.69 -6.07 22.29
N ILE A 49 -9.93 -6.40 22.64
CA ILE A 49 -10.39 -7.77 22.93
C ILE A 49 -10.49 -8.60 21.65
N LEU A 50 -11.02 -8.03 20.55
CA LEU A 50 -11.13 -8.70 19.25
C LEU A 50 -9.76 -9.07 18.64
N LEU A 51 -8.71 -8.34 19.03
CA LEU A 51 -7.34 -8.57 18.61
C LEU A 51 -6.57 -9.56 19.49
N GLU A 52 -7.22 -10.16 20.51
CA GLU A 52 -6.63 -11.27 21.23
C GLU A 52 -6.33 -12.44 20.28
N GLY A 53 -5.11 -12.98 20.37
CA GLY A 53 -4.64 -14.06 19.49
C GLY A 53 -4.15 -13.63 18.10
N PHE A 54 -4.24 -12.34 17.74
CA PHE A 54 -3.64 -11.81 16.52
C PHE A 54 -2.12 -11.64 16.71
N SER A 55 -1.35 -11.84 15.63
CA SER A 55 0.08 -11.49 15.62
C SER A 55 0.28 -9.98 15.74
N ASN A 56 1.50 -9.55 16.09
CA ASN A 56 1.82 -8.13 16.21
C ASN A 56 1.51 -7.35 14.92
N ALA A 57 1.92 -7.87 13.77
CA ALA A 57 1.65 -7.26 12.46
C ALA A 57 0.16 -7.25 12.10
N GLU A 58 -0.58 -8.29 12.51
CA GLU A 58 -2.02 -8.36 12.29
C GLU A 58 -2.78 -7.33 13.13
N LYS A 59 -2.33 -7.09 14.37
CA LYS A 59 -2.87 -6.00 15.22
C LYS A 59 -2.65 -4.63 14.58
N ALA A 60 -1.44 -4.37 14.09
CA ALA A 60 -1.13 -3.14 13.37
C ALA A 60 -2.02 -2.98 12.13
N THR A 61 -2.15 -4.05 11.34
CA THR A 61 -2.96 -4.05 10.11
C THR A 61 -4.45 -3.87 10.39
N ALA A 62 -4.99 -4.51 11.43
CA ALA A 62 -6.40 -4.37 11.81
C ALA A 62 -6.72 -2.94 12.27
N ARG A 63 -5.89 -2.36 13.14
CA ARG A 63 -6.03 -0.95 13.57
C ARG A 63 -5.93 0.02 12.40
N TRP A 64 -5.00 -0.23 11.48
CA TRP A 64 -4.87 0.54 10.25
C TRP A 64 -6.10 0.43 9.37
N LEU A 65 -6.65 -0.77 9.18
CA LEU A 65 -7.85 -0.98 8.39
C LEU A 65 -9.07 -0.23 8.94
N SER A 66 -9.32 -0.35 10.25
CA SER A 66 -10.52 0.18 10.91
C SER A 66 -10.51 1.70 11.11
N SER A 67 -9.38 2.36 10.94
CA SER A 67 -9.27 3.80 11.07
C SER A 67 -9.83 4.52 9.84
N ASP A 68 -10.65 5.55 10.06
CA ASP A 68 -11.10 6.50 9.04
C ASP A 68 -10.20 7.75 8.97
N ASP A 69 -9.25 7.89 9.91
CA ASP A 69 -8.27 8.97 9.95
C ASP A 69 -7.15 8.74 8.90
N GLN A 70 -7.12 9.63 7.90
CA GLN A 70 -6.11 9.61 6.85
C GLN A 70 -4.70 9.90 7.38
N GLU A 71 -4.55 10.79 8.36
CA GLU A 71 -3.26 11.11 8.94
C GLU A 71 -2.70 9.88 9.66
N PHE A 72 -3.50 9.24 10.51
CA PHE A 72 -3.16 7.96 11.14
C PHE A 72 -2.72 6.90 10.12
N LYS A 73 -3.45 6.75 9.01
CA LYS A 73 -3.08 5.80 7.94
C LYS A 73 -1.76 6.19 7.26
N ASN A 74 -1.54 7.48 7.03
CA ASN A 74 -0.33 8.01 6.41
C ASN A 74 0.90 7.87 7.31
N GLU A 75 0.72 7.90 8.63
CA GLU A 75 1.78 7.66 9.60
C GLU A 75 2.23 6.21 9.69
N ARG A 76 1.51 5.28 9.02
CA ARG A 76 1.75 3.85 9.16
C ARG A 76 1.99 3.13 7.85
N LEU A 77 1.47 3.60 6.72
CA LEU A 77 1.72 2.90 5.46
C LEU A 77 3.20 3.01 5.05
N LYS A 78 3.90 1.86 5.04
CA LYS A 78 5.29 1.76 4.62
C LYS A 78 5.44 1.03 3.29
N LEU A 79 6.29 1.60 2.45
CA LEU A 79 6.76 1.00 1.21
C LEU A 79 8.22 0.62 1.36
N ILE A 80 8.56 -0.61 0.96
CA ILE A 80 9.91 -1.13 0.87
C ILE A 80 10.21 -1.33 -0.61
N ALA A 81 11.28 -0.71 -1.10
CA ALA A 81 11.70 -0.89 -2.49
C ALA A 81 13.17 -1.29 -2.56
N ILE A 82 13.48 -2.25 -3.43
CA ILE A 82 14.84 -2.73 -3.69
C ILE A 82 15.04 -2.79 -5.21
N VAL A 83 16.22 -2.41 -5.69
CA VAL A 83 16.61 -2.56 -7.10
C VAL A 83 17.70 -3.61 -7.19
N PRO A 84 17.35 -4.90 -7.31
CA PRO A 84 18.33 -5.97 -7.45
C PRO A 84 19.19 -5.81 -8.73
N GLU A 85 18.56 -5.40 -9.84
CA GLU A 85 19.24 -5.23 -11.13
C GLU A 85 18.87 -3.90 -11.79
N GLY A 86 19.89 -3.11 -12.16
CA GLY A 86 19.72 -1.82 -12.82
C GLY A 86 20.96 -0.93 -12.74
N PRO A 87 20.94 0.25 -13.37
CA PRO A 87 22.06 1.18 -13.35
C PRO A 87 22.47 1.53 -11.93
N TRP A 88 23.78 1.59 -11.67
CA TRP A 88 24.34 1.88 -10.35
C TRP A 88 23.77 3.17 -9.72
N VAL A 89 23.52 4.21 -10.53
CA VAL A 89 22.90 5.46 -10.07
C VAL A 89 21.53 5.23 -9.44
N VAL A 90 20.72 4.33 -10.02
CA VAL A 90 19.37 4.04 -9.54
C VAL A 90 19.39 3.19 -8.28
N ARG A 91 20.30 2.21 -8.24
CA ARG A 91 20.51 1.36 -7.05
C ARG A 91 20.95 2.16 -5.83
N ASN A 92 21.72 3.24 -6.01
CA ASN A 92 22.10 4.13 -4.90
C ASN A 92 20.96 5.02 -4.40
N LEU A 93 20.00 5.36 -5.27
CA LEU A 93 18.83 6.15 -4.89
C LEU A 93 17.82 5.29 -4.10
N VAL A 94 17.70 4.02 -4.43
CA VAL A 94 16.80 3.07 -3.77
C VAL A 94 17.57 2.25 -2.73
N THR A 95 17.69 2.81 -1.52
CA THR A 95 18.57 2.26 -0.46
C THR A 95 18.01 1.02 0.27
N GLY A 96 16.88 0.45 -0.15
CA GLY A 96 16.24 -0.69 0.54
C GLY A 96 15.57 -0.34 1.87
N ARG A 97 15.76 0.89 2.38
CA ARG A 97 15.18 1.33 3.65
C ARG A 97 13.66 1.49 3.52
N PRO A 98 12.87 0.92 4.45
CA PRO A 98 11.44 1.17 4.51
C PRO A 98 11.13 2.67 4.59
N ALA A 99 10.11 3.08 3.87
CA ALA A 99 9.72 4.46 3.72
C ALA A 99 8.24 4.61 4.07
N LEU A 100 7.91 5.42 5.08
CA LEU A 100 6.54 5.91 5.28
C LEU A 100 6.08 6.66 4.04
N ILE A 101 5.32 5.99 3.18
CA ILE A 101 4.95 6.50 1.85
C ILE A 101 3.79 7.48 1.95
N GLY A 102 2.90 7.27 2.93
CA GLY A 102 1.81 8.19 3.25
C GLY A 102 2.27 9.59 3.67
N LYS A 103 3.50 9.73 4.19
CA LYS A 103 4.11 11.04 4.50
C LYS A 103 4.85 11.67 3.31
N ARG A 104 5.00 10.97 2.19
CA ARG A 104 5.82 11.42 1.04
C ARG A 104 5.01 11.68 -0.23
N LEU A 105 3.94 10.93 -0.43
CA LEU A 105 3.00 11.07 -1.53
C LEU A 105 1.67 11.61 -1.02
N ASP A 106 0.87 12.15 -1.93
CA ASP A 106 -0.55 12.35 -1.67
C ASP A 106 -1.23 10.98 -1.77
N VAL A 107 -1.83 10.54 -0.67
CA VAL A 107 -2.41 9.19 -0.56
C VAL A 107 -3.86 9.29 -0.16
N SER A 108 -4.73 8.66 -0.95
CA SER A 108 -6.15 8.55 -0.62
C SER A 108 -6.53 7.10 -0.32
N TYR A 109 -7.44 6.93 0.65
CA TYR A 109 -7.93 5.63 1.09
C TYR A 109 -9.43 5.56 0.87
N LYS A 110 -9.90 4.51 0.19
CA LYS A 110 -11.31 4.32 -0.11
C LYS A 110 -11.74 2.90 0.17
N TYR A 111 -12.74 2.75 1.04
CA TYR A 111 -13.42 1.48 1.25
C TYR A 111 -14.61 1.37 0.28
N ILE A 112 -14.74 0.22 -0.37
CA ILE A 112 -15.92 -0.14 -1.16
C ILE A 112 -16.57 -1.34 -0.43
N PRO A 113 -17.72 -1.14 0.22
CA PRO A 113 -18.41 -2.20 0.93
C PRO A 113 -18.95 -3.25 -0.05
N ARG A 114 -19.20 -4.44 0.48
CA ARG A 114 -19.81 -5.54 -0.28
C ARG A 114 -21.15 -5.11 -0.86
N LYS A 115 -21.31 -5.24 -2.18
CA LYS A 115 -22.62 -5.12 -2.85
C LYS A 115 -23.23 -6.51 -3.01
N SER A 116 -24.56 -6.64 -2.90
CA SER A 116 -25.21 -7.95 -2.78
C SER A 116 -24.93 -8.95 -3.92
N ASN A 117 -24.36 -8.51 -5.05
CA ASN A 117 -24.30 -9.33 -6.26
C ASN A 117 -22.95 -9.47 -7.00
N SER A 118 -21.83 -8.82 -6.64
CA SER A 118 -20.58 -9.02 -7.43
C SER A 118 -19.27 -8.36 -6.97
N ILE A 119 -19.19 -7.71 -5.80
CA ILE A 119 -17.90 -7.17 -5.34
C ILE A 119 -17.76 -7.50 -3.86
N GLU A 120 -16.91 -8.47 -3.51
CA GLU A 120 -16.36 -8.56 -2.15
C GLU A 120 -15.64 -7.26 -1.79
N CYS A 121 -15.61 -6.90 -0.50
CA CYS A 121 -15.19 -5.56 -0.09
C CYS A 121 -13.76 -5.21 -0.51
N LEU A 122 -13.54 -3.96 -0.95
CA LEU A 122 -12.23 -3.49 -1.43
C LEU A 122 -11.73 -2.35 -0.54
N GLN A 123 -10.47 -2.46 -0.12
CA GLN A 123 -9.74 -1.34 0.46
C GLN A 123 -8.76 -0.82 -0.59
N ILE A 124 -9.08 0.33 -1.18
CA ILE A 124 -8.26 0.99 -2.19
C ILE A 124 -7.34 2.01 -1.50
N CYS A 125 -6.06 1.99 -1.88
CA CYS A 125 -5.04 2.95 -1.51
C CYS A 125 -4.43 3.52 -2.80
N ASP A 126 -4.73 4.78 -3.08
CA ASP A 126 -4.20 5.50 -4.23
C ASP A 126 -2.96 6.27 -3.81
N LEU A 127 -1.83 5.88 -4.38
CA LEU A 127 -0.52 6.51 -4.19
C LEU A 127 -0.32 7.46 -5.38
N ASP A 128 -0.68 8.73 -5.21
CA ASP A 128 -0.56 9.71 -6.28
C ASP A 128 0.89 10.18 -6.40
N ILE A 129 1.51 9.80 -7.51
CA ILE A 129 2.87 10.19 -7.88
C ILE A 129 2.81 11.48 -8.73
N SER A 130 1.69 11.77 -9.37
CA SER A 130 1.50 12.92 -10.24
C SER A 130 1.31 14.24 -9.48
N SER A 131 0.72 14.19 -8.28
CA SER A 131 0.38 15.36 -7.49
C SER A 131 1.49 15.75 -6.50
N GLY A 132 2.02 16.97 -6.66
CA GLY A 132 2.23 17.83 -5.49
C GLY A 132 3.65 17.99 -4.92
N THR A 133 4.25 17.00 -4.24
CA THR A 133 5.42 17.31 -3.37
C THR A 133 6.73 17.45 -4.15
N ALA A 134 7.67 18.29 -3.69
CA ALA A 134 8.99 18.44 -4.34
C ALA A 134 9.77 17.11 -4.37
N ILE A 135 9.55 16.24 -3.37
CA ILE A 135 10.09 14.89 -3.28
C ILE A 135 9.40 13.96 -4.27
N ALA A 136 8.07 14.01 -4.41
CA ALA A 136 7.32 13.27 -5.41
C ALA A 136 7.80 13.66 -6.81
N LYS A 137 7.84 14.96 -7.16
CA LYS A 137 8.30 15.46 -8.47
C LYS A 137 9.75 15.06 -8.81
N LYS A 138 10.66 15.12 -7.84
CA LYS A 138 12.06 14.67 -8.03
C LYS A 138 12.11 13.16 -8.23
N THR A 139 11.32 12.41 -7.47
CA THR A 139 11.16 10.96 -7.63
C THR A 139 10.53 10.62 -8.97
N VAL A 140 9.48 11.30 -9.43
CA VAL A 140 8.80 11.06 -10.72
C VAL A 140 9.73 11.22 -11.91
N ASN A 141 10.49 12.32 -11.96
CA ASN A 141 11.37 12.60 -13.09
C ASN A 141 12.56 11.64 -13.16
N VAL A 142 13.03 11.19 -11.99
CA VAL A 142 14.00 10.11 -11.83
C VAL A 142 13.34 8.80 -12.28
N THR A 143 12.23 8.40 -11.66
CA THR A 143 11.48 7.17 -11.95
C THR A 143 11.09 7.06 -13.42
N ARG A 144 10.59 8.10 -14.10
CA ARG A 144 10.25 7.99 -15.54
C ARG A 144 11.45 7.68 -16.43
N ARG A 145 12.57 8.39 -16.21
CA ARG A 145 13.81 8.19 -16.99
C ARG A 145 14.52 6.89 -16.62
N TYR A 146 14.42 6.48 -15.36
CA TYR A 146 15.14 5.31 -14.87
C TYR A 146 14.32 4.03 -14.91
N MET A 147 12.98 4.07 -14.90
CA MET A 147 12.13 2.87 -15.05
C MET A 147 12.41 2.15 -16.35
N SER A 148 12.57 2.87 -17.46
CA SER A 148 13.00 2.28 -18.75
C SER A 148 14.37 1.60 -18.68
N SER A 149 15.20 1.94 -17.69
CA SER A 149 16.52 1.32 -17.44
C SER A 149 16.52 0.34 -16.27
N LEU A 150 15.43 0.23 -15.50
CA LEU A 150 15.31 -0.72 -14.39
C LEU A 150 15.15 -2.12 -14.97
N LEU A 151 16.07 -3.01 -14.64
CA LEU A 151 16.01 -4.40 -15.08
C LEU A 151 15.14 -5.22 -14.14
N ALA A 152 15.22 -4.95 -12.84
CA ALA A 152 14.36 -5.55 -11.82
C ALA A 152 14.15 -4.61 -10.64
N VAL A 153 12.92 -4.54 -10.14
CA VAL A 153 12.54 -3.78 -8.94
C VAL A 153 11.60 -4.61 -8.07
N ASP A 154 11.88 -4.64 -6.78
CA ASP A 154 11.00 -5.19 -5.75
C ASP A 154 10.25 -4.06 -5.09
N ILE A 155 8.95 -4.23 -4.90
CA ILE A 155 8.09 -3.32 -4.15
C ILE A 155 7.30 -4.17 -3.16
N GLY A 156 7.37 -3.83 -1.88
CA GLY A 156 6.58 -4.45 -0.83
C GLY A 156 5.96 -3.42 0.09
N PHE A 157 4.90 -3.85 0.78
CA PHE A 157 4.17 -3.02 1.73
C PHE A 157 4.19 -3.63 3.14
N THR A 158 4.21 -2.76 4.13
CA THR A 158 4.01 -3.12 5.54
C THR A 158 3.28 -1.98 6.26
N ILE A 159 2.70 -2.27 7.42
CA ILE A 159 2.10 -1.27 8.31
C ILE A 159 3.05 -1.02 9.48
N GLU A 160 3.34 0.25 9.76
CA GLU A 160 4.18 0.65 10.89
C GLU A 160 3.50 0.31 12.21
N GLY A 161 4.20 -0.49 13.02
CA GLY A 161 3.87 -0.69 14.41
C GLY A 161 4.39 0.49 15.21
N GLN A 162 3.50 1.18 15.94
CA GLN A 162 3.84 2.33 16.77
C GLN A 162 3.83 1.98 18.27
N THR A 163 3.44 0.76 18.62
CA THR A 163 3.41 0.26 20.00
C THR A 163 4.17 -1.06 20.12
N PRO A 164 4.65 -1.45 21.31
CA PRO A 164 5.32 -2.74 21.50
C PRO A 164 4.48 -3.95 21.10
N GLU A 165 3.15 -3.85 21.20
CA GLU A 165 2.22 -4.91 20.80
C GLU A 165 2.04 -5.02 19.29
N GLU A 166 2.52 -4.05 18.51
CA GLU A 166 2.46 -4.03 17.04
C GLU A 166 3.80 -4.40 16.41
N LEU A 167 4.84 -4.65 17.23
CA LEU A 167 6.18 -5.01 16.79
C LEU A 167 6.49 -6.49 17.09
N PRO A 168 7.21 -7.20 16.20
CA PRO A 168 7.74 -6.73 14.93
C PRO A 168 6.68 -6.64 13.83
N GLU A 169 6.97 -5.84 12.81
CA GLU A 169 6.15 -5.72 11.61
C GLU A 169 6.44 -6.86 10.63
N GLU A 170 5.44 -7.20 9.82
CA GLU A 170 5.55 -8.22 8.79
C GLU A 170 5.07 -7.68 7.45
N MET A 171 5.65 -8.19 6.37
CA MET A 171 5.31 -7.78 5.01
C MET A 171 3.87 -8.21 4.68
N MET A 172 3.04 -7.25 4.30
CA MET A 172 1.68 -7.53 3.82
C MET A 172 1.68 -8.24 2.46
N GLY A 173 2.65 -7.87 1.62
CA GLY A 173 2.81 -8.41 0.28
C GLY A 173 3.91 -7.69 -0.47
N SER A 174 4.38 -8.33 -1.53
CA SER A 174 5.39 -7.78 -2.42
C SER A 174 5.26 -8.31 -3.84
N ILE A 175 5.80 -7.54 -4.78
CA ILE A 175 5.99 -7.93 -6.17
C ILE A 175 7.42 -7.66 -6.61
N ARG A 176 7.90 -8.45 -7.57
CA ARG A 176 9.04 -8.09 -8.42
C ARG A 176 8.54 -7.78 -9.81
N MET A 177 9.04 -6.70 -10.40
CA MET A 177 8.79 -6.35 -11.79
C MET A 177 10.09 -6.30 -12.55
N HIS A 178 10.04 -6.73 -13.81
CA HIS A 178 11.18 -6.73 -14.72
C HIS A 178 10.90 -5.85 -15.93
N GLN A 179 11.89 -5.05 -16.32
CA GLN A 179 11.92 -4.29 -17.58
C GLN A 179 10.61 -3.54 -17.90
N VAL A 180 10.07 -2.82 -16.91
CA VAL A 180 8.85 -2.01 -17.08
C VAL A 180 9.21 -0.75 -17.85
N ASP A 181 8.77 -0.65 -19.11
CA ASP A 181 8.97 0.56 -19.92
C ASP A 181 7.74 1.48 -19.88
N PRO A 182 7.78 2.58 -19.09
CA PRO A 182 6.68 3.53 -19.00
C PRO A 182 6.44 4.32 -20.29
N THR A 183 7.36 4.30 -21.27
CA THR A 183 7.19 5.04 -22.54
C THR A 183 6.21 4.37 -23.49
N GLN A 184 5.95 3.07 -23.31
CA GLN A 184 4.96 2.30 -24.06
C GLN A 184 3.59 2.30 -23.39
N ALA A 185 3.46 2.93 -22.21
CA ALA A 185 2.17 3.05 -21.55
C ALA A 185 1.22 3.92 -22.40
N PRO A 186 -0.05 3.51 -22.59
CA PRO A 186 -1.01 4.34 -23.29
C PRO A 186 -1.20 5.66 -22.55
N SER A 187 -1.19 6.77 -23.29
CA SER A 187 -1.56 8.07 -22.74
C SER A 187 -2.99 8.02 -22.22
N ILE A 188 -3.17 8.31 -20.92
CA ILE A 188 -4.48 8.46 -20.27
C ILE A 188 -5.13 9.76 -20.74
#